data_AF-A0A373VNG0-F1
#
_entry.id   AF-A0A373VNG0-F1
#
_cell.length_a   1.000
_cell.length_b   1.000
_cell.length_c   1.000
_cell.angle_alpha   90.00
_cell.angle_beta   90.00
_cell.angle_gamma   90.00
#
_symmetry.space_group_name_H-M   'P 1'
#
loop_
_entity.id
_entity.type
_entity.pdbx_description
1 polymer ?
#
loop_
_entity_poly.entity_id
_entity_poly.type
_entity_poly.pdbx_seq_one_letter_code
_entity_poly.pdbx_strand_id
1 'polypeptide(L)'
;MFKEGKSFNKVKNVVESGRKVISYTEYDNIYQSSIHNAGKEKVMLGKYDGGGPTSYITKAGDDYTYFSLGNEWDTIKTKYGYTDDEMFKLFNEAFLDDGINEGKTFQFSHNPINDTGALGKEYQYLLKNNYKWDAETMTMKP
;
A
#
# COMPACT_ATOMS: atom_id res chain seq x y z
N MET A 1 17.61 -0.26 -13.99
CA MET A 1 17.51 -1.67 -13.59
C MET A 1 16.90 -1.67 -12.19
N PHE A 2 15.57 -1.79 -12.10
CA PHE A 2 14.88 -1.84 -10.82
C PHE A 2 15.23 -3.17 -10.13
N LYS A 3 15.74 -3.09 -8.91
CA LYS A 3 16.16 -4.28 -8.14
C LYS A 3 14.90 -4.96 -7.59
N GLU A 4 14.88 -6.29 -7.57
CA GLU A 4 13.82 -7.05 -6.90
C GLU A 4 13.65 -6.50 -5.46
N GLY A 5 12.50 -5.90 -5.17
CA GLY A 5 12.21 -5.26 -3.89
C GLY A 5 12.26 -6.26 -2.73
N LYS A 6 12.51 -5.75 -1.51
CA LYS A 6 12.55 -6.59 -0.29
C LYS A 6 11.26 -7.39 -0.09
N SER A 7 10.11 -6.81 -0.45
CA SER A 7 8.81 -7.45 -0.29
C SER A 7 8.65 -8.69 -1.19
N PHE A 8 8.98 -8.58 -2.49
CA PHE A 8 8.91 -9.70 -3.43
C PHE A 8 9.81 -10.87 -3.01
N ASN A 9 11.06 -10.56 -2.59
CA ASN A 9 11.99 -11.58 -2.10
C ASN A 9 11.50 -12.31 -0.84
N LYS A 10 10.70 -11.64 -0.01
CA LYS A 10 10.13 -12.22 1.21
C LYS A 10 8.95 -13.17 0.92
N VAL A 11 8.29 -13.05 -0.24
CA VAL A 11 7.23 -13.96 -0.70
C VAL A 11 7.76 -15.09 -1.56
N LYS A 12 8.84 -14.86 -2.32
CA LYS A 12 9.57 -15.90 -3.05
C LYS A 12 10.07 -17.04 -2.14
N ASN A 13 10.34 -16.75 -0.87
CA ASN A 13 10.76 -17.74 0.12
C ASN A 13 9.63 -18.60 0.74
N VAL A 14 8.37 -18.44 0.30
CA VAL A 14 7.21 -19.22 0.79
C VAL A 14 7.07 -20.56 0.01
N VAL A 15 8.15 -21.06 -0.59
CA VAL A 15 8.20 -22.38 -1.23
C VAL A 15 8.55 -23.45 -0.19
N GLU A 16 7.64 -23.67 0.74
CA GLU A 16 7.57 -24.92 1.53
C GLU A 16 6.20 -25.61 1.42
N SER A 17 5.27 -25.13 0.56
CA SER A 17 3.90 -25.70 0.52
C SER A 17 3.24 -25.89 -0.84
N GLY A 18 3.96 -25.82 -1.97
CA GLY A 18 3.38 -26.14 -3.28
C GLY A 18 2.35 -25.13 -3.82
N ARG A 19 2.27 -23.92 -3.23
CA ARG A 19 1.46 -22.81 -3.74
C ARG A 19 2.08 -22.21 -5.00
N LYS A 20 1.23 -21.69 -5.91
CA LYS A 20 1.69 -20.87 -7.05
C LYS A 20 2.27 -19.56 -6.50
N VAL A 21 3.43 -19.19 -7.01
CA VAL A 21 4.08 -17.91 -6.69
C VAL A 21 3.91 -16.98 -7.89
N ILE A 22 3.47 -15.75 -7.64
CA ILE A 22 3.44 -14.71 -8.67
C ILE A 22 4.85 -14.47 -9.21
N SER A 23 5.01 -14.42 -10.55
CA SER A 23 6.31 -14.10 -11.14
C SER A 23 6.69 -12.65 -10.85
N TYR A 24 7.98 -12.33 -10.82
CA TYR A 24 8.42 -10.94 -10.57
C TYR A 24 7.85 -9.98 -11.62
N THR A 25 7.90 -10.37 -12.90
CA THR A 25 7.36 -9.54 -13.99
C THR A 25 5.86 -9.32 -13.85
N GLU A 26 5.09 -10.34 -13.47
CA GLU A 26 3.65 -10.16 -13.24
C GLU A 26 3.38 -9.28 -12.02
N TYR A 27 4.10 -9.49 -10.92
CA TYR A 27 4.00 -8.66 -9.73
C TYR A 27 4.32 -7.19 -10.05
N ASP A 28 5.44 -6.93 -10.72
CA ASP A 28 5.89 -5.57 -11.06
C ASP A 28 4.87 -4.87 -11.94
N ASN A 29 4.34 -5.55 -12.97
CA ASN A 29 3.29 -5.00 -13.83
C ASN A 29 2.03 -4.60 -13.02
N ILE A 30 1.56 -5.49 -12.14
CA ILE A 30 0.38 -5.24 -11.29
C ILE A 30 0.66 -4.09 -10.31
N TYR A 31 1.85 -4.09 -9.70
CA TYR A 31 2.23 -3.08 -8.73
C TYR A 31 2.29 -1.70 -9.39
N GLN A 32 2.96 -1.56 -10.54
CA GLN A 32 3.02 -0.30 -11.26
C GLN A 32 1.63 0.19 -11.71
N SER A 33 0.73 -0.72 -12.16
CA SER A 33 -0.63 -0.33 -12.54
C SER A 33 -1.52 0.07 -11.36
N SER A 34 -1.18 -0.37 -10.15
CA SER A 34 -1.92 -0.05 -8.92
C SER A 34 -1.56 1.30 -8.30
N ILE A 35 -0.49 1.95 -8.77
CA ILE A 35 -0.06 3.27 -8.31
C ILE A 35 -0.71 4.34 -9.19
N HIS A 36 -1.59 5.11 -8.59
CA HIS A 36 -2.26 6.23 -9.24
C HIS A 36 -1.59 7.54 -8.89
N ASN A 37 -1.58 8.48 -9.85
CA ASN A 37 -0.95 9.79 -9.72
C ASN A 37 0.51 9.68 -9.24
N ALA A 38 1.32 8.84 -9.88
CA ALA A 38 2.71 8.66 -9.51
C ALA A 38 3.49 9.99 -9.53
N GLY A 39 4.51 10.10 -8.67
CA GLY A 39 5.42 11.25 -8.63
C GLY A 39 4.92 12.48 -7.85
N LYS A 40 3.83 12.38 -7.08
CA LYS A 40 3.40 13.47 -6.18
C LYS A 40 4.22 13.45 -4.89
N GLU A 41 4.40 14.64 -4.31
CA GLU A 41 5.11 14.85 -3.03
C GLU A 41 4.38 14.25 -1.82
N LYS A 42 3.08 13.98 -1.98
CA LYS A 42 2.21 13.47 -0.92
C LYS A 42 1.52 12.19 -1.35
N VAL A 43 1.31 11.31 -0.38
CA VAL A 43 0.55 10.08 -0.51
C VAL A 43 -0.78 10.24 0.21
N MET A 44 -1.88 9.75 -0.39
CA MET A 44 -3.18 9.67 0.28
C MET A 44 -3.45 8.22 0.71
N LEU A 45 -3.62 8.02 2.02
CA LEU A 45 -4.06 6.77 2.63
C LEU A 45 -5.47 6.92 3.19
N GLY A 46 -6.23 5.84 3.20
CA GLY A 46 -7.57 5.85 3.79
C GLY A 46 -8.45 4.70 3.34
N LYS A 47 -9.74 4.79 3.66
CA LYS A 47 -10.72 3.76 3.34
C LYS A 47 -11.44 4.07 2.04
N TYR A 48 -11.73 3.02 1.28
CA TYR A 48 -12.74 3.09 0.22
C TYR A 48 -14.13 2.96 0.86
N ASP A 49 -14.98 3.95 0.64
CA ASP A 49 -16.34 4.01 1.18
C ASP A 49 -17.42 3.96 0.08
N GLY A 50 -17.07 3.41 -1.09
CA GLY A 50 -17.92 3.43 -2.28
C GLY A 50 -17.64 4.58 -3.26
N GLY A 51 -16.54 5.31 -3.05
CA GLY A 51 -16.16 6.44 -3.91
C GLY A 51 -16.84 7.75 -3.50
N GLY A 52 -17.35 7.83 -2.27
CA GLY A 52 -17.96 9.04 -1.74
C GLY A 52 -16.93 10.15 -1.50
N PRO A 53 -17.39 11.32 -1.02
CA PRO A 53 -16.51 12.48 -0.77
C PRO A 53 -15.39 12.24 0.26
N THR A 54 -15.52 11.22 1.10
CA THR A 54 -14.55 10.83 2.12
C THR A 54 -13.59 9.73 1.66
N SER A 55 -13.89 9.03 0.57
CA SER A 55 -13.02 8.00 -0.02
C SER A 55 -11.61 8.55 -0.24
N TYR A 56 -10.60 7.75 0.08
CA TYR A 56 -9.21 8.15 -0.18
C TYR A 56 -8.96 8.47 -1.67
N ILE A 57 -9.60 7.75 -2.59
CA ILE A 57 -9.49 8.01 -4.03
C ILE A 57 -10.04 9.41 -4.37
N THR A 58 -11.24 9.72 -3.89
CA THR A 58 -11.87 11.03 -4.12
C THR A 58 -11.08 12.16 -3.46
N LYS A 59 -10.55 11.93 -2.26
CA LYS A 59 -9.71 12.90 -1.54
C LYS A 59 -8.33 13.08 -2.18
N ALA A 60 -7.80 12.06 -2.83
CA ALA A 60 -6.51 12.15 -3.52
C ALA A 60 -6.59 13.10 -4.71
N GLY A 61 -7.71 13.12 -5.44
CA GLY A 61 -7.87 13.95 -6.64
C GLY A 61 -6.68 13.76 -7.59
N ASP A 62 -6.07 14.86 -8.02
CA ASP A 62 -4.83 14.86 -8.83
C ASP A 62 -3.59 15.25 -8.01
N ASP A 63 -3.73 15.54 -6.71
CA ASP A 63 -2.70 16.16 -5.88
C ASP A 63 -1.87 15.14 -5.08
N TYR A 64 -2.37 13.92 -4.94
CA TYR A 64 -1.76 12.86 -4.13
C TYR A 64 -1.57 11.59 -4.94
N THR A 65 -0.42 10.94 -4.73
CA THR A 65 -0.23 9.54 -5.14
C THR A 65 -1.07 8.65 -4.22
N TYR A 66 -1.73 7.63 -4.77
CA TYR A 66 -2.44 6.63 -3.96
C TYR A 66 -2.31 5.25 -4.58
N PHE A 67 -2.49 4.22 -3.75
CA PHE A 67 -2.47 2.82 -4.16
C PHE A 67 -3.90 2.26 -4.21
N SER A 68 -4.25 1.55 -5.29
CA SER A 68 -5.51 0.82 -5.40
C SER A 68 -5.39 -0.37 -6.34
N LEU A 69 -5.73 -1.57 -5.86
CA LEU A 69 -5.96 -2.74 -6.70
C LEU A 69 -7.44 -2.94 -7.07
N GLY A 70 -8.37 -2.25 -6.40
CA GLY A 70 -9.81 -2.48 -6.58
C GLY A 70 -10.16 -3.97 -6.55
N ASN A 71 -10.86 -4.45 -7.59
CA ASN A 71 -11.27 -5.85 -7.74
C ASN A 71 -10.11 -6.83 -8.03
N GLU A 72 -8.93 -6.34 -8.41
CA GLU A 72 -7.76 -7.19 -8.64
C GLU A 72 -7.25 -7.80 -7.33
N TRP A 73 -7.51 -7.18 -6.18
CA TRP A 73 -7.11 -7.70 -4.87
C TRP A 73 -7.59 -9.15 -4.67
N ASP A 74 -8.90 -9.38 -4.78
CA ASP A 74 -9.49 -10.71 -4.57
C ASP A 74 -9.13 -11.68 -5.71
N THR A 75 -8.92 -11.15 -6.91
CA THR A 75 -8.49 -11.95 -8.08
C THR A 75 -7.09 -12.54 -7.85
N ILE A 76 -6.12 -11.72 -7.44
CA ILE A 76 -4.73 -12.14 -7.17
C ILE A 76 -4.70 -13.08 -5.98
N LYS A 77 -5.39 -12.71 -4.89
CA LYS A 77 -5.51 -13.51 -3.67
C LYS A 77 -6.00 -14.93 -3.98
N THR A 78 -7.08 -15.05 -4.75
CA THR A 78 -7.66 -16.34 -5.15
C THR A 78 -6.74 -17.11 -6.09
N LYS A 79 -6.16 -16.44 -7.11
CA LYS A 79 -5.29 -17.06 -8.12
C LYS A 79 -4.04 -17.72 -7.51
N TYR A 80 -3.45 -17.08 -6.50
CA TYR A 80 -2.21 -17.53 -5.88
C TYR A 80 -2.40 -18.20 -4.52
N GLY A 81 -3.62 -18.17 -3.98
CA GLY A 81 -3.92 -18.72 -2.66
C GLY A 81 -3.25 -17.93 -1.53
N TYR A 82 -3.13 -16.60 -1.71
CA TYR A 82 -2.57 -15.70 -0.71
C TYR A 82 -3.61 -15.35 0.36
N THR A 83 -3.10 -15.03 1.54
CA THR A 83 -3.86 -14.41 2.63
C THR A 83 -3.88 -12.88 2.48
N ASP A 84 -4.77 -12.21 3.20
CA ASP A 84 -4.78 -10.73 3.21
C ASP A 84 -3.49 -10.14 3.77
N ASP A 85 -2.81 -10.84 4.68
CA ASP A 85 -1.50 -10.42 5.21
C ASP A 85 -0.38 -10.56 4.17
N GLU A 86 -0.39 -11.61 3.36
CA GLU A 86 0.55 -11.76 2.25
C GLU A 86 0.31 -10.71 1.17
N MET A 87 -0.96 -10.41 0.85
CA MET A 87 -1.32 -9.33 -0.07
C MET A 87 -0.88 -7.96 0.46
N PHE A 88 -1.17 -7.67 1.72
CA PHE A 88 -0.76 -6.42 2.38
C PHE A 88 0.76 -6.23 2.32
N LYS A 89 1.50 -7.29 2.62
CA LYS A 89 2.96 -7.28 2.57
C LYS A 89 3.48 -7.08 1.15
N LEU A 90 2.91 -7.77 0.15
CA LEU A 90 3.31 -7.64 -1.24
C LEU A 90 3.11 -6.24 -1.79
N PHE A 91 1.96 -5.63 -1.52
CA PHE A 91 1.54 -4.43 -2.21
C PHE A 91 1.54 -3.19 -1.31
N ASN A 92 0.89 -3.22 -0.14
CA ASN A 92 0.85 -2.06 0.75
C ASN A 92 2.23 -1.75 1.35
N GLU A 93 2.96 -2.74 1.89
CA GLU A 93 4.31 -2.45 2.43
C GLU A 93 5.26 -1.95 1.33
N ALA A 94 5.17 -2.48 0.10
CA ALA A 94 5.98 -2.00 -1.02
C ALA A 94 5.66 -0.54 -1.37
N PHE A 95 4.37 -0.17 -1.41
CA PHE A 95 3.93 1.20 -1.66
C PHE A 95 4.37 2.17 -0.56
N LEU A 96 4.29 1.74 0.70
CA LEU A 96 4.77 2.53 1.83
C LEU A 96 6.30 2.66 1.79
N ASP A 97 7.03 1.59 1.47
CA ASP A 97 8.48 1.61 1.32
C ASP A 97 8.92 2.64 0.27
N ASP A 98 8.27 2.70 -0.89
CA ASP A 98 8.56 3.70 -1.92
C ASP A 98 8.34 5.13 -1.39
N GLY A 99 7.20 5.38 -0.73
CA GLY A 99 6.93 6.68 -0.11
C GLY A 99 7.91 7.05 1.01
N ILE A 100 8.34 6.09 1.83
CA ILE A 100 9.34 6.27 2.88
C ILE A 100 10.71 6.59 2.28
N ASN A 101 11.14 5.82 1.27
CA ASN A 101 12.43 6.00 0.60
C ASN A 101 12.53 7.37 -0.09
N GLU A 102 11.40 7.89 -0.58
CA GLU A 102 11.29 9.23 -1.17
C GLU A 102 11.05 10.34 -0.13
N GLY A 103 10.87 10.01 1.16
CA GLY A 103 10.64 10.99 2.21
C GLY A 103 9.28 11.70 2.11
N LYS A 104 8.28 11.07 1.48
CA LYS A 104 6.97 11.67 1.23
C LYS A 104 6.22 11.96 2.51
N THR A 105 5.29 12.91 2.45
CA THR A 105 4.26 13.09 3.49
C THR A 105 3.08 12.16 3.21
N PHE A 106 2.64 11.39 4.21
CA PHE A 106 1.42 10.58 4.12
C PHE A 106 0.25 11.35 4.74
N GLN A 107 -0.77 11.65 3.94
CA GLN A 107 -2.03 12.26 4.36
C GLN A 107 -3.09 11.18 4.53
N PHE A 108 -3.91 11.31 5.57
CA PHE A 108 -4.98 10.35 5.87
C PHE A 108 -6.35 10.97 5.62
N SER A 109 -7.19 10.31 4.81
CA SER A 109 -8.59 10.72 4.62
C SER A 109 -9.51 10.28 5.77
N HIS A 110 -9.08 9.28 6.54
CA HIS A 110 -9.78 8.73 7.69
C HIS A 110 -8.81 8.61 8.86
N ASN A 111 -9.30 8.70 10.09
CA ASN A 111 -8.46 8.53 11.26
C ASN A 111 -7.93 7.08 11.33
N PRO A 112 -6.60 6.87 11.31
CA PRO A 112 -6.02 5.53 11.35
C PRO A 112 -5.90 4.96 12.77
N ILE A 113 -6.05 5.79 13.81
CA ILE A 113 -5.83 5.38 15.19
C ILE A 113 -6.92 4.38 15.59
N ASN A 114 -6.48 3.23 16.13
CA ASN A 114 -7.32 2.09 16.51
C ASN A 114 -8.07 1.41 15.35
N ASP A 115 -7.75 1.73 14.09
CA ASP A 115 -8.28 1.00 12.96
C ASP A 115 -7.73 -0.43 12.94
N THR A 116 -8.61 -1.42 12.76
CA THR A 116 -8.25 -2.85 12.74
C THR A 116 -7.99 -3.39 11.34
N GLY A 117 -8.21 -2.59 10.30
CA GLY A 117 -8.06 -2.95 8.90
C GLY A 117 -6.70 -2.55 8.32
N ALA A 118 -6.66 -2.46 6.99
CA ALA A 118 -5.45 -2.08 6.25
C ALA A 118 -4.91 -0.70 6.67
N LEU A 119 -5.80 0.28 6.86
CA LEU A 119 -5.40 1.64 7.25
C LEU A 119 -4.65 1.67 8.58
N GLY A 120 -5.12 0.89 9.57
CA GLY A 120 -4.43 0.74 10.84
C GLY A 120 -3.06 0.07 10.68
N LYS A 121 -2.96 -0.96 9.84
CA LYS A 121 -1.68 -1.62 9.53
C LYS A 121 -0.70 -0.66 8.85
N GLU A 122 -1.15 0.17 7.91
CA GLU A 122 -0.33 1.18 7.23
C GLU A 122 0.22 2.22 8.21
N TYR A 123 -0.64 2.72 9.10
CA TYR A 123 -0.23 3.64 10.17
C TYR A 123 0.82 3.03 11.10
N GLN A 124 0.60 1.78 11.56
CA GLN A 124 1.59 1.09 12.39
C GLN A 124 2.90 0.82 11.64
N TYR A 125 2.84 0.56 10.33
CA TYR A 125 4.02 0.38 9.50
C TYR A 125 4.85 1.68 9.41
N LEU A 126 4.19 2.82 9.20
CA LEU A 126 4.85 4.13 9.17
C LEU A 126 5.48 4.47 10.52
N LEU A 127 4.78 4.25 11.65
CA LEU A 127 5.35 4.45 12.99
C LEU A 127 6.63 3.63 13.21
N LYS A 128 6.63 2.35 12.80
CA LYS A 128 7.81 1.48 12.88
C LYS A 128 8.98 1.97 12.03
N ASN A 129 8.70 2.76 11.00
CA ASN A 129 9.68 3.37 10.11
C ASN A 129 9.99 4.84 10.49
N ASN A 130 9.79 5.21 11.75
CA ASN A 130 10.12 6.51 12.35
C ASN A 130 9.30 7.71 11.82
N TYR A 131 8.22 7.46 11.09
CA TYR A 131 7.29 8.53 10.75
C TYR A 131 6.47 8.96 11.96
N LYS A 132 6.25 10.27 12.10
CA LYS A 132 5.58 10.89 13.24
C LYS A 132 4.17 11.34 12.85
N TRP A 133 3.21 10.96 13.67
CA TRP A 133 1.81 11.36 13.52
C TRP A 133 1.58 12.80 13.98
N ASP A 134 0.91 13.57 13.14
CA ASP A 134 0.36 14.88 13.46
C ASP A 134 -1.17 14.79 13.40
N ALA A 135 -1.80 14.88 14.59
CA ALA A 135 -3.24 14.76 14.73
C ALA A 135 -4.01 15.98 14.20
N GLU A 136 -3.39 17.16 14.16
CA GLU A 136 -4.04 18.38 13.68
C GLU A 136 -4.19 18.36 12.17
N THR A 137 -3.15 17.91 11.48
CA THR A 137 -3.13 17.85 10.01
C THR A 137 -3.54 16.50 9.44
N MET A 138 -3.70 15.48 10.29
CA MET A 138 -3.90 14.08 9.90
C MET A 138 -2.82 13.58 8.94
N THR A 139 -1.56 13.90 9.24
CA THR A 139 -0.41 13.50 8.42
C THR A 139 0.61 12.67 9.19
N MET A 140 1.42 11.93 8.45
CA MET A 140 2.67 11.35 8.93
C MET A 140 3.84 11.81 8.07
N LYS A 141 4.93 12.21 8.73
CA LYS A 141 6.16 12.73 8.12
C LYS A 141 7.39 12.10 8.77
N PRO A 142 8.54 12.01 8.08
CA PRO A 142 9.79 11.52 8.68
C PRO A 142 10.26 12.38 9.87
#